data_AF-A0A1V4S916-F1
#
_entry.id   AF-A0A1V4S916-F1
#
_cell.length_a   1.000
_cell.length_b   1.000
_cell.length_c   1.000
_cell.angle_alpha   90.00
_cell.angle_beta   90.00
_cell.angle_gamma   90.00
#
_symmetry.space_group_name_H-M   'P 1'
#
loop_
_entity.id
_entity.type
_entity.pdbx_description
1 polymer ?
#
loop_
_entity_poly.entity_id
_entity_poly.type
_entity_poly.pdbx_seq_one_letter_code
_entity_poly.pdbx_strand_id
1 'polypeptide(L)'
;MKRAFFLCGMVVLFVLCAASSWAEKAYVTDRFKVTFRSGPSLENKVVRMLPSGQELEVLDTQGDWSHVRVITEGGDGIDGWILNRFLIERLPWEKKAKILEARNQELEAKLTMIDEKRKSASSENQQLSAELKKTQVALEGLKKKYERLKKGAASYLVLKNEYNRINTND
;
A
#
# COMPACT_ATOMS: atom_id res chain seq x y z
N MET A 1 -38.80 19.14 -60.30
CA MET A 1 -37.42 19.10 -59.76
C MET A 1 -37.20 20.00 -58.54
N LYS A 2 -37.75 21.23 -58.48
CA LYS A 2 -37.58 22.17 -57.34
C LYS A 2 -38.16 21.68 -56.00
N ARG A 3 -39.30 20.96 -56.00
CA ARG A 3 -39.95 20.39 -54.79
C ARG A 3 -39.17 19.25 -54.14
N ALA A 4 -38.50 18.41 -54.94
CA ALA A 4 -37.64 17.34 -54.44
C ALA A 4 -36.35 17.88 -53.80
N PHE A 5 -35.79 18.96 -54.37
CA PHE A 5 -34.66 19.68 -53.77
C PHE A 5 -35.03 20.34 -52.44
N PHE A 6 -36.24 20.90 -52.33
CA PHE A 6 -36.73 21.49 -51.08
C PHE A 6 -36.98 20.44 -49.98
N LEU A 7 -37.52 19.26 -50.33
CA LEU A 7 -37.73 18.16 -49.39
C LEU A 7 -36.40 17.57 -48.89
N CYS A 8 -35.41 17.38 -49.77
CA CYS A 8 -34.08 16.91 -49.35
C CYS A 8 -33.38 17.92 -48.43
N GLY A 9 -33.49 19.23 -48.71
CA GLY A 9 -32.94 20.27 -47.85
C GLY A 9 -33.56 20.29 -46.45
N MET A 10 -34.88 20.07 -46.36
CA MET A 10 -35.61 20.03 -45.09
C MET A 10 -35.28 18.80 -44.24
N VAL A 11 -35.04 17.63 -44.87
CA VAL A 11 -34.61 16.41 -44.18
C VAL A 11 -33.19 16.54 -43.64
N VAL A 12 -32.28 17.15 -44.40
CA VAL A 12 -30.89 17.42 -43.95
C VAL A 12 -30.88 18.40 -42.76
N LEU A 13 -31.75 19.41 -42.77
CA LEU A 13 -31.88 20.37 -41.66
C LEU A 13 -32.41 19.72 -40.37
N PHE A 14 -33.32 18.75 -40.49
CA PHE A 14 -33.89 18.03 -39.34
C PHE A 14 -32.87 17.07 -38.69
N VAL A 15 -31.96 16.49 -39.48
CA VAL A 15 -30.87 15.62 -38.98
C VAL A 15 -29.77 16.43 -38.28
N LEU A 16 -29.50 17.65 -38.72
CA LEU A 16 -28.54 18.57 -38.07
C LEU A 16 -29.07 19.16 -36.74
N CYS A 17 -30.39 19.19 -36.55
CA CYS A 17 -31.04 19.65 -35.31
C CYS A 17 -31.18 18.55 -34.24
N ALA A 18 -30.81 17.30 -34.54
CA ALA A 18 -30.66 16.24 -33.54
C ALA A 18 -29.37 16.41 -32.72
N ALA A 19 -29.06 17.65 -32.31
CA ALA A 19 -27.96 17.96 -31.42
C ALA A 19 -28.11 17.10 -30.17
N SER A 20 -27.14 16.20 -29.98
CA SER A 20 -27.05 15.32 -28.83
C SER A 20 -27.36 16.10 -27.56
N SER A 21 -28.45 15.77 -26.87
CA SER A 21 -28.67 16.27 -25.52
C SER A 21 -27.54 15.70 -24.66
N TRP A 22 -26.53 16.52 -24.35
CA TRP A 22 -25.48 16.15 -23.41
C TRP A 22 -26.12 16.16 -22.02
N ALA A 23 -26.72 15.04 -21.64
CA ALA A 23 -27.18 14.84 -20.29
C ALA A 23 -25.96 14.78 -19.39
N GLU A 24 -25.71 15.88 -18.67
CA GLU A 24 -24.65 15.97 -17.69
C GLU A 24 -25.00 15.06 -16.51
N LYS A 25 -24.11 14.11 -16.20
CA LYS A 25 -24.29 13.22 -15.05
C LYS A 25 -23.93 13.99 -13.79
N ALA A 26 -24.87 14.06 -12.85
CA ALA A 26 -24.65 14.61 -11.52
C ALA A 26 -24.84 13.54 -10.45
N TYR A 27 -24.22 13.74 -9.29
CA TYR A 27 -24.39 12.89 -8.11
C TYR A 27 -25.04 13.70 -6.98
N VAL A 28 -25.81 13.03 -6.13
CA VAL A 28 -26.31 13.65 -4.90
C VAL A 28 -25.15 13.79 -3.92
N THR A 29 -25.01 14.97 -3.31
CA THR A 29 -23.98 15.23 -2.29
C THR A 29 -24.19 14.34 -1.06
N ASP A 30 -23.11 13.80 -0.54
CA ASP A 30 -23.03 13.07 0.74
C ASP A 30 -22.82 14.01 1.93
N ARG A 31 -22.45 15.26 1.66
CA ARG A 31 -22.31 16.33 2.65
C ARG A 31 -23.64 17.05 2.84
N PHE A 32 -24.30 16.80 3.96
CA PHE A 32 -25.51 17.48 4.40
C PHE A 32 -25.44 17.80 5.89
N LYS A 33 -26.43 18.51 6.42
CA LYS A 33 -26.57 18.77 7.86
C LYS A 33 -27.88 18.20 8.38
N VAL A 34 -27.84 17.66 9.58
CA VAL A 34 -28.99 17.04 10.26
C VAL A 34 -29.35 17.80 11.53
N THR A 35 -30.64 17.81 11.87
CA THR A 35 -31.13 18.52 13.05
C THR A 35 -30.77 17.77 14.32
N PHE A 36 -30.19 18.48 15.28
CA PHE A 36 -29.93 18.02 16.64
C PHE A 36 -30.80 18.83 17.59
N ARG A 37 -31.64 18.15 18.37
CA ARG A 37 -32.77 18.74 19.10
C ARG A 37 -32.66 18.54 20.59
N SER A 38 -33.45 19.32 21.35
CA SER A 38 -33.49 19.22 22.82
C SER A 38 -34.28 18.01 23.33
N GLY A 39 -35.04 17.31 22.47
CA GLY A 39 -35.87 16.17 22.87
C GLY A 39 -36.31 15.30 21.68
N PRO A 40 -36.89 14.12 21.93
CA PRO A 40 -37.25 13.11 20.91
C PRO A 40 -38.57 13.43 20.18
N SER A 41 -38.69 14.63 19.62
CA SER A 41 -39.85 15.04 18.81
C SER A 41 -39.49 16.15 17.83
N LEU A 42 -40.27 16.25 16.75
CA LEU A 42 -40.15 17.34 15.78
C LEU A 42 -40.55 18.70 16.34
N GLU A 43 -41.34 18.73 17.43
CA GLU A 43 -41.75 19.96 18.13
C GLU A 43 -40.64 20.51 19.03
N ASN A 44 -39.70 19.67 19.45
CA ASN A 44 -38.59 20.11 20.30
C ASN A 44 -37.65 21.06 19.55
N LYS A 45 -37.13 22.04 20.28
CA LYS A 45 -36.24 23.07 19.73
C LYS A 45 -35.01 22.43 19.06
N VAL A 46 -34.66 22.92 17.87
CA VAL A 46 -33.38 22.62 17.24
C VAL A 46 -32.28 23.35 18.01
N VAL A 47 -31.38 22.58 18.62
CA VAL A 47 -30.23 23.08 19.37
C VAL A 47 -29.09 23.40 18.41
N ARG A 48 -28.87 22.52 17.41
CA ARG A 48 -27.78 22.67 16.42
C ARG A 48 -28.10 21.92 15.12
N MET A 49 -27.41 22.29 14.05
CA MET A 49 -27.30 21.49 12.82
C MET A 49 -25.94 20.78 12.80
N LEU A 50 -25.92 19.45 12.79
CA LEU A 50 -24.70 18.65 12.76
C LEU A 50 -24.33 18.28 11.32
N PRO A 51 -23.06 18.39 10.91
CA PRO A 51 -22.63 17.95 9.58
C PRO A 51 -22.61 16.41 9.47
N SER A 52 -22.78 15.89 8.26
CA SER A 52 -22.55 14.47 7.95
C SER A 52 -21.18 14.01 8.45
N GLY A 53 -21.13 12.83 9.06
CA GLY A 53 -19.88 12.24 9.57
C GLY A 53 -19.38 12.83 10.89
N GLN A 54 -20.12 13.76 11.50
CA GLN A 54 -19.91 14.15 12.90
C GLN A 54 -19.98 12.90 13.79
N GLU A 55 -18.98 12.76 14.65
CA GLU A 55 -18.87 11.63 15.57
C GLU A 55 -19.73 11.87 16.80
N LEU A 56 -20.50 10.85 17.17
CA LEU A 56 -21.53 10.87 18.20
C LEU A 56 -21.43 9.59 19.03
N GLU A 57 -21.66 9.73 20.33
CA GLU A 57 -21.86 8.61 21.25
C GLU A 57 -23.36 8.48 21.52
N VAL A 58 -23.92 7.28 21.33
CA VAL A 58 -25.34 7.01 21.62
C VAL A 58 -25.49 6.66 23.09
N LEU A 59 -26.28 7.45 23.81
CA LEU A 59 -26.53 7.31 25.24
C LEU A 59 -27.82 6.53 25.54
N ASP A 60 -28.86 6.74 24.73
CA ASP A 60 -30.17 6.07 24.85
C ASP A 60 -30.89 6.10 23.49
N THR A 61 -31.91 5.24 23.31
CA THR A 61 -32.74 5.22 22.10
C THR A 61 -34.21 5.01 22.47
N GLN A 62 -35.07 5.90 21.95
CA GLN A 62 -36.50 5.95 22.21
C GLN A 62 -37.26 6.07 20.88
N GLY A 63 -37.82 4.95 20.42
CA GLY A 63 -38.50 4.89 19.13
C GLY A 63 -37.55 5.27 17.98
N ASP A 64 -37.94 6.27 17.19
CA ASP A 64 -37.17 6.75 16.03
C ASP A 64 -36.05 7.75 16.39
N TRP A 65 -35.85 8.01 17.68
CA TRP A 65 -34.88 9.00 18.16
C TRP A 65 -33.82 8.35 19.05
N SER A 66 -32.59 8.84 18.93
CA SER A 66 -31.49 8.50 19.82
C SER A 66 -31.04 9.75 20.57
N HIS A 67 -30.83 9.59 21.88
CA HIS A 67 -30.12 10.55 22.70
C HIS A 67 -28.62 10.34 22.49
N VAL A 68 -27.91 11.39 22.11
CA VAL A 68 -26.51 11.30 21.71
C VAL A 68 -25.70 12.44 22.29
N ARG A 69 -24.42 12.17 22.56
CA ARG A 69 -23.40 13.15 22.92
C ARG A 69 -22.50 13.43 21.73
N VAL A 70 -22.27 14.71 21.45
CA VAL A 70 -21.30 15.12 20.42
C VAL A 70 -19.88 14.91 20.91
N ILE A 71 -19.09 14.08 20.22
CA ILE A 71 -17.68 13.91 20.55
C ILE A 71 -16.88 15.08 19.97
N THR A 72 -16.14 15.76 20.84
CA THR A 72 -15.22 16.86 20.50
C THR A 72 -13.85 16.57 21.09
N GLU A 73 -12.79 17.14 20.51
CA GLU A 73 -11.41 16.91 20.94
C GLU A 73 -11.14 17.37 22.39
N GLY A 74 -11.97 18.26 22.94
CA GLY A 74 -11.86 18.79 24.30
C GLY A 74 -12.69 18.05 25.36
N GLY A 75 -13.48 17.04 25.00
CA GLY A 75 -14.32 16.29 25.95
C GLY A 75 -15.62 17.00 26.40
N ASP A 76 -15.76 18.30 26.15
CA ASP A 76 -16.97 19.10 26.42
C ASP A 76 -18.04 18.88 25.34
N GLY A 77 -18.51 17.64 25.23
CA GLY A 77 -19.61 17.27 24.34
C GLY A 77 -20.95 17.83 24.81
N ILE A 78 -21.82 18.20 23.86
CA ILE A 78 -23.22 18.54 24.17
C ILE A 78 -24.13 17.36 23.89
N ASP A 79 -25.13 17.19 24.74
CA ASP A 79 -26.12 16.12 24.65
C ASP A 79 -27.41 16.63 23.97
N GLY A 80 -28.10 15.73 23.31
CA GLY A 80 -29.34 16.04 22.59
C GLY A 80 -29.82 14.88 21.73
N TRP A 81 -30.82 15.15 20.90
CA TRP A 81 -31.59 14.11 20.22
C TRP A 81 -31.49 14.22 18.70
N ILE A 82 -31.36 13.06 18.06
CA ILE A 82 -31.27 12.92 16.59
C ILE A 82 -32.14 11.76 16.12
N LEU A 83 -32.64 11.82 14.88
CA LEU A 83 -33.37 10.72 14.27
C LEU A 83 -32.43 9.58 13.88
N ASN A 84 -32.82 8.35 14.20
CA ASN A 84 -32.00 7.14 14.01
C ASN A 84 -31.57 6.93 12.55
N ARG A 85 -32.41 7.33 11.59
CA ARG A 85 -32.12 7.21 10.14
C ARG A 85 -30.87 7.97 9.68
N PHE A 86 -30.37 8.90 10.48
CA PHE A 86 -29.16 9.67 10.19
C PHE A 86 -27.92 9.10 10.87
N LEU A 87 -28.08 8.10 11.74
CA LEU A 87 -26.99 7.42 12.41
C LEU A 87 -26.54 6.23 11.56
N ILE A 88 -25.22 6.03 11.52
CA ILE A 88 -24.59 4.86 10.91
C ILE A 88 -23.59 4.30 11.92
N GLU A 89 -23.57 2.98 12.08
CA GLU A 89 -22.63 2.30 12.98
C GLU A 89 -21.24 2.12 12.34
N ARG A 90 -21.20 2.13 11.00
CA ARG A 90 -19.94 2.07 10.25
C ARG A 90 -19.28 3.44 10.17
N LEU A 91 -17.96 3.43 9.95
CA LEU A 91 -17.24 4.66 9.63
C LEU A 91 -17.79 5.31 8.33
N PRO A 92 -17.93 6.66 8.29
CA PRO A 92 -18.28 7.38 7.07
C PRO A 92 -17.35 7.04 5.91
N TRP A 93 -17.88 7.02 4.69
CA TRP A 93 -17.08 6.62 3.51
C TRP A 93 -15.92 7.55 3.22
N GLU A 94 -16.08 8.87 3.43
CA GLU A 94 -15.00 9.83 3.30
C GLU A 94 -13.82 9.53 4.26
N LYS A 95 -14.12 9.28 5.55
CA LYS A 95 -13.11 8.86 6.53
C LYS A 95 -12.45 7.54 6.13
N LYS A 96 -13.23 6.55 5.68
CA LYS A 96 -12.69 5.25 5.23
C LYS A 96 -11.80 5.39 3.98
N ALA A 97 -12.19 6.20 3.01
CA ALA A 97 -11.42 6.44 1.78
C ALA A 97 -10.05 7.04 2.12
N LYS A 98 -10.00 8.04 3.00
CA LYS A 98 -8.75 8.65 3.47
C LYS A 98 -7.82 7.65 4.15
N ILE A 99 -8.37 6.77 4.99
CA ILE A 99 -7.58 5.71 5.66
C ILE A 99 -7.04 4.71 4.63
N LEU A 100 -7.87 4.31 3.66
CA LEU A 100 -7.46 3.36 2.62
C LEU A 100 -6.39 3.95 1.70
N GLU A 101 -6.49 5.23 1.36
CA GLU A 101 -5.48 5.94 0.59
C GLU A 101 -4.13 5.99 1.32
N ALA A 102 -4.12 6.37 2.61
CA ALA A 102 -2.92 6.33 3.44
C ALA A 102 -2.33 4.91 3.53
N ARG A 103 -3.17 3.88 3.68
CA ARG A 103 -2.72 2.49 3.70
C ARG A 103 -2.13 2.04 2.36
N ASN A 104 -2.71 2.47 1.24
CA ASN A 104 -2.18 2.16 -0.09
C ASN A 104 -0.80 2.81 -0.29
N GLN A 105 -0.63 4.07 0.09
CA GLN A 105 0.66 4.76 0.05
C GLN A 105 1.71 4.04 0.91
N GLU A 106 1.33 3.62 2.12
CA GLU A 106 2.22 2.85 3.00
C GLU A 106 2.59 1.49 2.37
N LEU A 107 1.62 0.79 1.77
CA LEU A 107 1.87 -0.49 1.11
C LEU A 107 2.77 -0.35 -0.12
N GLU A 108 2.59 0.70 -0.92
CA GLU A 108 3.47 1.02 -2.05
C GLU A 108 4.91 1.27 -1.57
N ALA A 109 5.10 2.04 -0.51
CA ALA A 109 6.42 2.26 0.09
C ALA A 109 7.04 0.97 0.65
N LYS A 110 6.23 0.06 1.20
CA LYS A 110 6.71 -1.26 1.65
C LYS A 110 7.12 -2.14 0.47
N LEU A 111 6.38 -2.10 -0.64
CA LEU A 111 6.70 -2.87 -1.84
C LEU A 111 8.04 -2.43 -2.44
N THR A 112 8.31 -1.12 -2.53
CA THR A 112 9.60 -0.62 -3.01
C THR A 112 10.74 -1.04 -2.10
N MET A 113 10.57 -0.90 -0.77
CA MET A 113 11.59 -1.35 0.19
C MET A 113 11.88 -2.86 0.10
N ILE A 114 10.83 -3.68 -0.05
CA ILE A 114 10.98 -5.13 -0.18
C ILE A 114 11.68 -5.49 -1.49
N ASP A 115 11.35 -4.82 -2.60
CA ASP A 115 12.00 -5.05 -3.89
C ASP A 115 13.49 -4.68 -3.86
N GLU A 116 13.85 -3.56 -3.24
CA GLU A 116 15.24 -3.15 -3.02
C GLU A 116 16.01 -4.17 -2.16
N LYS A 117 15.41 -4.61 -1.05
CA LYS A 117 15.99 -5.66 -0.19
C LYS A 117 16.17 -6.97 -0.94
N ARG A 118 15.19 -7.38 -1.76
CA ARG A 118 15.28 -8.58 -2.58
C ARG A 118 16.42 -8.50 -3.58
N LYS A 119 16.57 -7.36 -4.27
CA LYS A 119 17.66 -7.11 -5.21
C LYS A 119 19.03 -7.13 -4.53
N SER A 120 19.15 -6.45 -3.39
CA SER A 120 20.38 -6.42 -2.59
C SER A 120 20.75 -7.83 -2.10
N ALA A 121 19.83 -8.56 -1.46
CA ALA A 121 20.07 -9.92 -1.00
C ALA A 121 20.38 -10.90 -2.15
N SER A 122 19.77 -10.71 -3.33
CA SER A 122 20.10 -11.50 -4.52
C SER A 122 21.52 -11.23 -5.00
N SER A 123 21.96 -9.96 -5.00
CA SER A 123 23.33 -9.58 -5.37
C SER A 123 24.35 -10.12 -4.38
N GLU A 124 24.07 -10.01 -3.08
CA GLU A 124 24.90 -10.56 -2.01
C GLU A 124 25.03 -12.08 -2.12
N ASN A 125 23.91 -12.80 -2.36
CA ASN A 125 23.95 -14.24 -2.59
C ASN A 125 24.81 -14.62 -3.82
N GLN A 126 24.73 -13.85 -4.91
CA GLN A 126 25.58 -14.09 -6.08
C GLN A 126 27.06 -13.86 -5.76
N GLN A 127 27.39 -12.78 -5.04
CA GLN A 127 28.75 -12.47 -4.62
C GLN A 127 29.33 -13.54 -3.69
N LEU A 128 28.58 -13.92 -2.65
CA LEU A 128 28.98 -14.98 -1.71
C LEU A 128 29.17 -16.31 -2.45
N SER A 129 28.31 -16.64 -3.41
CA SER A 129 28.48 -17.87 -4.20
C SER A 129 29.75 -17.85 -5.07
N ALA A 130 30.12 -16.68 -5.62
CA ALA A 130 31.33 -16.52 -6.41
C ALA A 130 32.59 -16.56 -5.53
N GLU A 131 32.55 -15.92 -4.36
CA GLU A 131 33.62 -15.94 -3.37
C GLU A 131 33.83 -17.34 -2.79
N LEU A 132 32.75 -18.07 -2.51
CA LEU A 132 32.80 -19.46 -2.06
C LEU A 132 33.48 -20.36 -3.10
N LYS A 133 33.17 -20.18 -4.40
CA LYS A 133 33.88 -20.89 -5.48
C LYS A 133 35.36 -20.53 -5.51
N LYS A 134 35.71 -19.24 -5.41
CA LYS A 134 37.11 -18.77 -5.45
C LYS A 134 37.92 -19.32 -4.27
N THR A 135 37.36 -19.26 -3.06
CA THR A 135 37.99 -19.79 -1.84
C THR A 135 38.15 -21.30 -1.91
N GLN A 136 37.16 -22.03 -2.45
CA GLN A 136 37.26 -23.47 -2.65
C GLN A 136 38.38 -23.86 -3.64
N VAL A 137 38.48 -23.16 -4.77
CA VAL A 137 39.60 -23.36 -5.73
C VAL A 137 40.95 -23.04 -5.09
N ALA A 138 41.05 -21.95 -4.31
CA ALA A 138 42.27 -21.58 -3.62
C ALA A 138 42.68 -22.62 -2.57
N LEU A 139 41.72 -23.15 -1.82
CA LEU A 139 41.92 -24.19 -0.82
C LEU A 139 42.41 -25.50 -1.45
N GLU A 140 41.81 -25.93 -2.56
CA GLU A 140 42.30 -27.08 -3.32
C GLU A 140 43.73 -26.86 -3.86
N GLY A 141 44.01 -25.67 -4.38
CA GLY A 141 45.34 -25.30 -4.86
C GLY A 141 46.38 -25.31 -3.74
N LEU A 142 46.04 -24.76 -2.57
CA LEU A 142 46.91 -24.74 -1.41
C LEU A 142 47.17 -26.16 -0.89
N LYS A 143 46.14 -27.01 -0.86
CA LYS A 143 46.28 -28.44 -0.51
C LYS A 143 47.25 -29.16 -1.45
N LYS A 144 47.14 -28.94 -2.77
CA LYS A 144 48.08 -29.51 -3.76
C LYS A 144 49.51 -28.99 -3.57
N LYS A 145 49.70 -27.70 -3.30
CA LYS A 145 51.03 -27.11 -3.03
C LYS A 145 51.64 -27.68 -1.75
N TYR A 146 50.85 -27.81 -0.69
CA TYR A 146 51.26 -28.42 0.57
C TYR A 146 51.74 -29.86 0.37
N GLU A 147 50.97 -30.68 -0.36
CA GLU A 147 51.37 -32.07 -0.65
C GLU A 147 52.66 -32.15 -1.48
N ARG A 148 52.84 -31.27 -2.47
CA ARG A 148 54.09 -31.20 -3.25
C ARG A 148 55.27 -30.82 -2.38
N LEU A 149 55.12 -29.83 -1.50
CA LEU A 149 56.17 -29.40 -0.59
C LEU A 149 56.54 -30.51 0.39
N LYS A 150 55.54 -31.20 0.96
CA LYS A 150 55.74 -32.35 1.85
C LYS A 150 56.54 -33.47 1.17
N LYS A 151 56.17 -33.84 -0.06
CA LYS A 151 56.90 -34.84 -0.86
C LYS A 151 58.33 -34.38 -1.19
N GLY A 152 58.48 -33.13 -1.63
CA GLY A 152 59.79 -32.56 -1.96
C GLY A 152 60.74 -32.50 -0.75
N ALA A 153 60.22 -32.10 0.42
CA ALA A 153 60.98 -32.10 1.67
C ALA A 153 61.43 -33.53 2.05
N ALA A 154 60.56 -34.53 1.88
CA ALA A 154 60.93 -35.93 2.10
C ALA A 154 62.05 -36.38 1.13
N SER A 155 61.93 -36.07 -0.16
CA SER A 155 62.97 -36.38 -1.16
C SER A 155 64.30 -35.68 -0.86
N TYR A 156 64.29 -34.42 -0.41
CA TYR A 156 65.50 -33.70 -0.01
C TYR A 156 66.21 -34.37 1.17
N LEU A 157 65.46 -34.80 2.20
CA LEU A 157 66.02 -35.52 3.35
C LEU A 157 66.69 -36.84 2.92
N VAL A 158 66.08 -37.59 1.99
CA VAL A 158 66.66 -38.82 1.44
C VAL A 158 67.97 -38.51 0.70
N LEU A 159 67.96 -37.53 -0.20
CA LEU A 159 69.15 -37.15 -0.98
C LEU A 159 70.29 -36.67 -0.08
N LYS A 160 69.99 -35.89 0.97
CA LYS A 160 70.98 -35.44 1.96
C LYS A 160 71.63 -36.63 2.68
N ASN A 161 70.84 -37.64 3.04
CA ASN A 161 71.36 -38.84 3.70
C ASN A 161 72.23 -39.69 2.75
N GLU A 162 71.85 -39.81 1.48
CA GLU A 162 72.65 -40.50 0.46
C GLU A 162 73.98 -39.78 0.21
N TYR A 163 73.95 -38.46 0.03
CA TYR A 163 75.16 -37.64 -0.14
C TYR A 163 76.12 -37.83 1.03
N ASN A 164 75.62 -37.73 2.27
CA ASN A 164 76.44 -37.91 3.46
C ASN A 164 77.04 -39.33 3.55
N ARG A 165 76.32 -40.37 3.13
CA ARG A 165 76.83 -41.76 3.08
C ARG A 165 77.98 -41.93 2.09
N ILE A 166 77.89 -41.29 0.91
CA ILE A 166 78.95 -41.38 -0.11
C ILE A 166 80.20 -40.65 0.38
N ASN A 167 80.04 -39.47 0.96
CA ASN A 167 81.15 -38.65 1.46
C ASN A 167 81.79 -39.13 2.79
N THR A 168 81.25 -40.17 3.44
CA THR A 168 81.84 -40.75 4.66
C THR A 168 82.60 -42.06 4.42
N ASN A 169 82.66 -42.52 3.16
CA ASN A 169 83.34 -43.75 2.75
C ASN A 169 84.67 -43.51 2.01
N ASP A 170 85.14 -42.26 1.93
CA ASP A 170 86.53 -41.86 1.60
C ASP A 170 87.22 -41.37 2.88
#